data_AF-A0A1F9FCC9-F1
#
_entry.id   AF-A0A1F9FCC9-F1
#
_cell.length_a   1.000
_cell.length_b   1.000
_cell.length_c   1.000
_cell.angle_alpha   90.00
_cell.angle_beta   90.00
_cell.angle_gamma   90.00
#
_symmetry.space_group_name_H-M   'P 1'
#
loop_
_entity.id
_entity.type
_entity.pdbx_description
1 polymer ?
#
loop_
_entity_poly.entity_id
_entity_poly.type
_entity_poly.pdbx_seq_one_letter_code
_entity_poly.pdbx_strand_id
1 'polypeptide(L)'
;MSAAGVIAIAGCVQLDLAGRRCGDGHDCLDAFICSDGHCLRRDTLPPCEGTADCDGVDLCIDGVCLPSPVPAAPMPAGPFCQPLPEPSGAVVEVSEVERLIELADGAASPGDTLLVADGVYGFASDPLKVSVPDLTIRAASGDAARVIFDGRGAAEEDVVDIVTTGFSLADVTVLGATDNAFKADGEEVASNGLRIHRSRVVDAAIGGIVLAQTVFAVDGGEISCNRVELTDAGRALDGCAEREAISLRTTAGWTVRDNLIVGFYCLDEPAPAAILVTESSADTVVERNVIVDARVGIQLGTSDASVQRVHPGDPCGAGIEVRGHFRGVVRNNFVSGLGAALAGSANGFEAGIVLERACETIVVHNSTAGPADRPAIVVRGAESTGVVVHNHLGTGPRALQDGAPAPLDVGGRYDASTSSFVDAEAGDLHLLPGSGAEDAGDPGPAPGARADDIDGAAVVDGEPDQGADEL
;
A
#
# COMPACT_ATOMS: atom_id res chain seq x y z
N MET A 1 -53.44 -48.78 -20.71
CA MET A 1 -53.29 -49.81 -19.66
C MET A 1 -52.04 -49.41 -18.88
N SER A 2 -52.20 -48.72 -17.75
CA SER A 2 -52.07 -49.29 -16.39
C SER A 2 -50.64 -49.80 -16.11
N ALA A 3 -49.94 -49.47 -15.03
CA ALA A 3 -50.08 -48.51 -13.94
C ALA A 3 -48.76 -48.58 -13.11
N ALA A 4 -48.46 -47.52 -12.34
CA ALA A 4 -47.76 -47.43 -11.04
C ALA A 4 -46.72 -48.50 -10.61
N GLY A 5 -45.60 -48.17 -9.97
CA GLY A 5 -45.08 -46.91 -9.44
C GLY A 5 -43.99 -47.17 -8.40
N VAL A 6 -43.12 -46.20 -8.14
CA VAL A 6 -42.38 -46.07 -6.86
C VAL A 6 -42.23 -44.57 -6.54
N ILE A 7 -43.01 -44.16 -5.55
CA ILE A 7 -42.78 -43.23 -4.43
C ILE A 7 -41.64 -42.20 -4.56
N ALA A 8 -42.04 -40.94 -4.36
CA ALA A 8 -41.22 -39.75 -4.21
C ALA A 8 -40.35 -39.76 -2.94
N ILE A 9 -39.15 -39.17 -3.06
CA ILE A 9 -38.54 -38.36 -1.99
C ILE A 9 -38.14 -37.03 -2.64
N ALA A 10 -38.65 -35.95 -2.05
CA ALA A 10 -38.50 -34.58 -2.47
C ALA A 10 -37.11 -34.03 -2.13
N GLY A 11 -36.65 -33.05 -2.91
CA GLY A 11 -35.69 -32.05 -2.46
C GLY A 11 -34.51 -31.84 -3.41
N CYS A 12 -34.40 -30.61 -3.91
CA CYS A 12 -33.20 -30.01 -4.51
C CYS A 12 -32.84 -30.38 -5.96
N VAL A 13 -33.76 -30.17 -6.90
CA VAL A 13 -33.38 -29.67 -8.24
C VAL A 13 -34.51 -28.79 -8.76
N GLN A 14 -34.34 -27.47 -8.71
CA GLN A 14 -34.58 -26.55 -9.84
C GLN A 14 -34.59 -25.07 -9.41
N LEU A 15 -33.74 -24.29 -10.09
CA LEU A 15 -33.91 -22.88 -10.48
C LEU A 15 -33.67 -21.89 -9.33
N ASP A 16 -32.58 -21.12 -9.28
CA ASP A 16 -32.04 -20.19 -10.29
C ASP A 16 -30.68 -19.70 -9.71
N LEU A 17 -29.46 -19.99 -10.20
CA LEU A 17 -28.91 -20.44 -11.48
C LEU A 17 -29.17 -19.52 -12.68
N ALA A 18 -29.13 -18.23 -12.43
CA ALA A 18 -28.53 -17.28 -13.36
C ALA A 18 -27.28 -16.76 -12.65
N GLY A 19 -26.10 -16.96 -13.25
CA GLY A 19 -24.85 -16.37 -12.79
C GLY A 19 -24.90 -14.84 -12.87
N ARG A 20 -25.68 -14.24 -11.98
CA ARG A 20 -25.93 -12.81 -11.90
C ARG A 20 -24.90 -12.21 -10.95
N ARG A 21 -24.21 -11.19 -11.46
CA ARG A 21 -23.34 -10.34 -10.66
C ARG A 21 -24.21 -9.35 -9.89
N CYS A 22 -23.99 -9.19 -8.58
CA CYS A 22 -24.61 -8.07 -7.86
C CYS A 22 -23.97 -6.80 -8.46
N GLY A 23 -24.76 -6.00 -9.19
CA GLY A 23 -24.29 -4.89 -10.02
C GLY A 23 -25.34 -4.37 -11.01
N ASP A 24 -26.23 -5.22 -11.52
CA ASP A 24 -27.29 -4.81 -12.47
C ASP A 24 -28.53 -4.16 -11.78
N GLY A 25 -28.36 -3.48 -10.64
CA GLY A 25 -29.44 -2.79 -9.93
C GLY A 25 -30.37 -3.67 -9.08
N HIS A 26 -29.87 -4.81 -8.58
CA HIS A 26 -30.59 -5.70 -7.67
C HIS A 26 -29.75 -6.01 -6.42
N ASP A 27 -30.33 -5.71 -5.24
CA ASP A 27 -29.79 -6.14 -3.94
C ASP A 27 -29.79 -7.67 -3.85
N CYS A 28 -28.72 -8.25 -3.31
CA CYS A 28 -28.69 -9.66 -2.97
C CYS A 28 -29.75 -9.89 -1.84
N LEU A 29 -30.52 -10.99 -1.89
CA LEU A 29 -31.58 -11.29 -0.89
C LEU A 29 -30.99 -11.33 0.54
N ASP A 30 -31.75 -10.98 1.59
CA ASP A 30 -31.31 -10.91 3.02
C ASP A 30 -30.45 -12.10 3.53
N ALA A 31 -30.59 -13.27 2.92
CA ALA A 31 -29.84 -14.49 3.23
C ALA A 31 -28.45 -14.57 2.53
N PHE A 32 -28.04 -13.54 1.80
CA PHE A 32 -26.84 -13.55 0.97
C PHE A 32 -26.07 -12.23 1.09
N ILE A 33 -24.74 -12.30 1.00
CA ILE A 33 -23.84 -11.14 0.97
C ILE A 33 -23.16 -11.08 -0.39
N CYS A 34 -22.95 -9.87 -0.92
CA CYS A 34 -22.18 -9.66 -2.13
C CYS A 34 -20.68 -9.75 -1.81
N SER A 35 -19.97 -10.65 -2.49
CA SER A 35 -18.51 -10.68 -2.55
C SER A 35 -18.11 -11.18 -3.94
N ASP A 36 -17.16 -10.51 -4.58
CA ASP A 36 -16.60 -10.85 -5.91
C ASP A 36 -17.64 -10.89 -7.05
N GLY A 37 -18.69 -10.07 -6.97
CA GLY A 37 -19.80 -10.14 -7.92
C GLY A 37 -20.59 -11.46 -7.81
N HIS A 38 -20.52 -12.14 -6.68
CA HIS A 38 -21.28 -13.35 -6.38
C HIS A 38 -22.12 -13.15 -5.11
N CYS A 39 -23.35 -13.66 -5.12
CA CYS A 39 -24.15 -13.80 -3.91
C CYS A 39 -23.63 -14.99 -3.10
N LEU A 40 -22.85 -14.73 -2.04
CA LEU A 40 -22.46 -15.75 -1.07
C LEU A 40 -23.59 -15.97 -0.07
N ARG A 41 -23.85 -17.23 0.27
CA ARG A 41 -24.86 -17.59 1.26
C ARG A 41 -24.36 -17.28 2.66
N ARG A 42 -25.10 -16.46 3.41
CA ARG A 42 -24.75 -16.05 4.78
C ARG A 42 -24.67 -17.25 5.74
N ASP A 43 -25.45 -18.31 5.48
CA ASP A 43 -25.44 -19.58 6.23
C ASP A 43 -24.25 -20.51 5.88
N THR A 44 -23.45 -20.17 4.87
CA THR A 44 -22.27 -20.95 4.46
C THR A 44 -20.94 -20.34 4.90
N LEU A 45 -20.95 -19.10 5.36
CA LEU A 45 -19.77 -18.41 5.88
C LEU A 45 -19.63 -18.62 7.39
N PRO A 46 -18.41 -18.69 7.93
CA PRO A 46 -18.21 -18.77 9.37
C PRO A 46 -18.88 -17.57 10.05
N PRO A 47 -19.76 -17.80 11.03
CA PRO A 47 -20.31 -16.71 11.82
C PRO A 47 -19.18 -16.10 12.67
N CYS A 48 -19.24 -14.79 12.88
CA CYS A 48 -18.29 -14.08 13.72
C CYS A 48 -19.01 -13.03 14.57
N GLU A 49 -18.54 -12.83 15.79
CA GLU A 49 -18.94 -11.71 16.65
C GLU A 49 -17.87 -10.60 16.60
N GLY A 50 -16.70 -10.89 16.03
CA GLY A 50 -15.64 -9.95 15.71
C GLY A 50 -14.57 -10.57 14.80
N THR A 51 -13.63 -9.77 14.31
CA THR A 51 -12.52 -10.21 13.42
C THR A 51 -11.65 -11.32 14.00
N ALA A 52 -11.60 -11.45 15.33
CA ALA A 52 -10.86 -12.51 16.01
C ALA A 52 -11.43 -13.93 15.78
N ASP A 53 -12.68 -14.04 15.33
CA ASP A 53 -13.31 -15.31 14.96
C ASP A 53 -12.99 -15.73 13.51
N CYS A 54 -12.31 -14.85 12.76
CA CYS A 54 -11.91 -15.07 11.39
C CYS A 54 -10.42 -15.43 11.33
N ASP A 55 -9.96 -16.14 10.29
CA ASP A 55 -8.61 -16.73 10.18
C ASP A 55 -7.46 -15.69 9.99
N GLY A 56 -7.57 -14.52 10.62
CA GLY A 56 -6.56 -13.45 10.67
C GLY A 56 -6.46 -12.58 9.39
N VAL A 57 -6.88 -13.12 8.25
CA VAL A 57 -6.91 -12.40 6.96
C VAL A 57 -8.29 -11.82 6.63
N ASP A 58 -9.33 -12.38 7.24
CA ASP A 58 -10.73 -12.13 6.91
C ASP A 58 -11.36 -11.08 7.83
N LEU A 59 -12.24 -10.25 7.27
CA LEU A 59 -12.96 -9.23 8.03
C LEU A 59 -14.30 -9.81 8.50
N CYS A 60 -14.61 -9.64 9.78
CA CYS A 60 -15.95 -9.89 10.29
C CYS A 60 -16.86 -8.72 9.88
N ILE A 61 -17.71 -8.94 8.89
CA ILE A 61 -18.68 -7.94 8.43
C ILE A 61 -20.07 -8.55 8.59
N ASP A 62 -20.97 -7.83 9.26
CA ASP A 62 -22.38 -8.22 9.36
C ASP A 62 -22.61 -9.63 9.95
N GLY A 63 -21.72 -10.03 10.86
CA GLY A 63 -21.79 -11.30 11.60
C GLY A 63 -21.22 -12.51 10.85
N VAL A 64 -20.51 -12.30 9.74
CA VAL A 64 -19.81 -13.37 9.01
C VAL A 64 -18.39 -12.98 8.61
N CYS A 65 -17.49 -13.96 8.60
CA CYS A 65 -16.15 -13.77 8.07
C CYS A 65 -16.22 -13.68 6.55
N LEU A 66 -15.86 -12.52 6.00
CA LEU A 66 -15.69 -12.35 4.57
C LEU A 66 -14.25 -12.72 4.20
N PRO A 67 -14.08 -13.70 3.28
CA PRO A 67 -12.76 -14.03 2.77
C PRO A 67 -12.13 -12.78 2.17
N SER A 68 -10.92 -12.43 2.60
CA SER A 68 -10.14 -11.43 1.86
C SER A 68 -9.78 -12.05 0.51
N PRO A 69 -10.25 -11.52 -0.64
CA PRO A 69 -9.95 -12.10 -1.95
C PRO A 69 -8.50 -11.86 -2.39
N VAL A 70 -7.71 -11.21 -1.54
CA VAL A 70 -6.31 -10.87 -1.77
C VAL A 70 -5.46 -12.12 -1.56
N PRO A 71 -4.56 -12.49 -2.51
CA PRO A 71 -3.59 -13.55 -2.27
C PRO A 71 -2.89 -13.32 -0.93
N ALA A 72 -2.58 -14.41 -0.21
CA ALA A 72 -1.76 -14.36 1.00
C ALA A 72 -0.31 -14.03 0.63
N ALA A 73 -0.10 -12.87 -0.01
CA ALA A 73 1.21 -12.31 -0.27
C ALA A 73 1.93 -12.23 1.08
N PRO A 74 3.13 -12.81 1.19
CA PRO A 74 3.87 -12.76 2.43
C PRO A 74 4.15 -11.29 2.77
N MET A 75 3.85 -10.90 4.00
CA MET A 75 4.50 -9.72 4.58
C MET A 75 6.01 -9.94 4.53
N PRO A 76 6.82 -8.90 4.27
CA PRO A 76 8.28 -8.99 4.37
C PRO A 76 8.67 -9.70 5.68
N ALA A 77 9.41 -10.81 5.59
CA ALA A 77 9.70 -11.65 6.74
C ALA A 77 11.03 -11.20 7.36
N GLY A 78 11.00 -10.49 8.49
CA GLY A 78 12.24 -10.03 9.09
C GLY A 78 12.09 -9.32 10.44
N PRO A 79 13.21 -8.94 11.08
CA PRO A 79 13.20 -8.25 12.37
C PRO A 79 12.70 -6.80 12.30
N PHE A 80 12.34 -6.29 11.11
CA PHE A 80 12.09 -4.85 10.86
C PHE A 80 10.76 -4.31 11.39
N CYS A 81 9.84 -5.20 11.76
CA CYS A 81 8.49 -4.86 12.22
C CYS A 81 8.28 -5.12 13.72
N GLN A 82 9.26 -4.74 14.54
CA GLN A 82 9.09 -4.77 15.99
C GLN A 82 8.02 -3.77 16.43
N PRO A 83 7.26 -4.06 17.50
CA PRO A 83 6.38 -3.09 18.14
C PRO A 83 7.05 -1.76 18.43
N LEU A 84 6.24 -0.69 18.47
CA LEU A 84 6.72 0.60 18.96
C LEU A 84 7.34 0.45 20.37
N PRO A 85 8.36 1.25 20.72
CA PRO A 85 8.95 1.23 22.05
C PRO A 85 7.92 1.39 23.16
N GLU A 86 8.29 1.00 24.38
CA GLU A 86 7.44 1.25 25.55
C GLU A 86 7.16 2.76 25.73
N PRO A 87 5.93 3.13 26.14
CA PRO A 87 5.55 4.52 26.36
C PRO A 87 6.53 5.23 27.31
N SER A 88 6.92 6.44 26.94
CA SER A 88 7.78 7.30 27.76
C SER A 88 6.99 8.35 28.58
N GLY A 89 5.78 8.71 28.12
CA GLY A 89 4.85 9.63 28.79
C GLY A 89 3.76 8.91 29.60
N ALA A 90 2.67 9.64 29.92
CA ALA A 90 1.55 9.02 30.63
C ALA A 90 0.80 8.07 29.69
N VAL A 91 0.36 6.93 30.22
CA VAL A 91 -0.48 5.98 29.49
C VAL A 91 -1.92 6.18 29.90
N VAL A 92 -2.79 6.44 28.92
CA VAL A 92 -4.23 6.64 29.12
C VAL A 92 -4.95 5.52 28.37
N GLU A 93 -5.66 4.66 29.11
CA GLU A 93 -6.52 3.65 28.51
C GLU A 93 -7.78 4.29 27.92
N VAL A 94 -8.15 3.89 26.70
CA VAL A 94 -9.29 4.43 25.97
C VAL A 94 -10.14 3.29 25.44
N SER A 95 -11.43 3.29 25.75
CA SER A 95 -12.39 2.27 25.28
C SER A 95 -13.60 2.86 24.55
N GLU A 96 -13.71 4.19 24.48
CA GLU A 96 -14.85 4.91 23.89
C GLU A 96 -14.34 5.92 22.85
N VAL A 97 -15.04 6.07 21.72
CA VAL A 97 -14.59 6.88 20.58
C VAL A 97 -14.58 8.39 20.90
N GLU A 98 -15.58 8.89 21.61
CA GLU A 98 -15.65 10.31 21.99
C GLU A 98 -14.49 10.68 22.90
N ARG A 99 -14.10 9.76 23.78
CA ARG A 99 -12.94 9.97 24.66
C ARG A 99 -11.62 9.96 23.88
N LEU A 100 -11.51 9.12 22.85
CA LEU A 100 -10.35 9.09 21.96
C LEU A 100 -10.20 10.44 21.23
N ILE A 101 -11.29 10.93 20.64
CA ILE A 101 -11.34 12.21 19.92
C ILE A 101 -10.97 13.36 20.86
N GLU A 102 -11.61 13.47 22.03
CA GLU A 102 -11.31 14.53 23.01
C GLU A 102 -9.82 14.57 23.41
N LEU A 103 -9.21 13.40 23.62
CA LEU A 103 -7.81 13.29 24.02
C LEU A 103 -6.86 13.69 22.88
N ALA A 104 -7.12 13.20 21.67
CA ALA A 104 -6.31 13.48 20.49
C ALA A 104 -6.39 14.96 20.08
N ASP A 105 -7.53 15.61 20.26
CA ASP A 105 -7.76 17.01 19.90
C ASP A 105 -7.45 18.00 21.05
N GLY A 106 -6.56 17.62 21.98
CA GLY A 106 -5.95 18.57 22.91
C GLY A 106 -6.17 18.31 24.40
N ALA A 107 -6.96 17.30 24.80
CA ALA A 107 -7.09 16.96 26.22
C ALA A 107 -5.93 16.10 26.75
N ALA A 108 -5.18 15.40 25.89
CA ALA A 108 -3.94 14.73 26.26
C ALA A 108 -2.76 15.72 26.34
N SER A 109 -1.68 15.30 27.01
CA SER A 109 -0.43 16.06 27.04
C SER A 109 0.55 15.57 25.95
N PRO A 110 1.45 16.43 25.46
CA PRO A 110 2.49 15.98 24.53
C PRO A 110 3.33 14.83 25.10
N GLY A 111 3.59 13.82 24.27
CA GLY A 111 4.31 12.61 24.66
C GLY A 111 3.46 11.54 25.35
N ASP A 112 2.17 11.79 25.61
CA ASP A 112 1.28 10.78 26.17
C ASP A 112 1.04 9.64 25.17
N THR A 113 0.68 8.47 25.69
CA THR A 113 0.23 7.33 24.91
C THR A 113 -1.22 7.00 25.21
N LEU A 114 -2.06 7.02 24.19
CA LEU A 114 -3.43 6.53 24.25
C LEU A 114 -3.41 5.04 23.88
N LEU A 115 -3.71 4.20 24.87
CA LEU A 115 -3.77 2.75 24.73
C LEU A 115 -5.22 2.35 24.48
N VAL A 116 -5.55 2.04 23.22
CA VAL A 116 -6.92 1.81 22.75
C VAL A 116 -7.30 0.35 22.97
N ALA A 117 -8.39 0.11 23.70
CA ALA A 117 -8.91 -1.25 23.93
C ALA A 117 -9.39 -1.90 22.62
N ASP A 118 -9.41 -3.23 22.60
CA ASP A 118 -9.98 -3.98 21.48
C ASP A 118 -11.45 -3.57 21.27
N GLY A 119 -11.84 -3.24 20.04
CA GLY A 119 -13.16 -2.73 19.72
C GLY A 119 -13.28 -2.14 18.32
N VAL A 120 -14.52 -1.75 18.00
CA VAL A 120 -14.85 -1.03 16.77
C VAL A 120 -15.30 0.38 17.14
N TYR A 121 -14.66 1.38 16.54
CA TYR A 121 -14.81 2.80 16.84
C TYR A 121 -15.34 3.50 15.59
N GLY A 122 -16.58 3.98 15.64
CA GLY A 122 -17.21 4.70 14.53
C GLY A 122 -17.13 6.21 14.70
N PHE A 123 -16.79 6.94 13.63
CA PHE A 123 -16.53 8.38 13.64
C PHE A 123 -17.73 9.21 13.16
N ALA A 124 -18.92 8.85 13.65
CA ALA A 124 -20.19 9.40 13.16
C ALA A 124 -20.46 10.87 13.57
N SER A 125 -19.70 11.44 14.51
CA SER A 125 -19.83 12.85 14.91
C SER A 125 -18.71 13.72 14.36
N ASP A 126 -17.47 13.27 14.53
CA ASP A 126 -16.25 13.99 14.21
C ASP A 126 -15.15 12.99 13.83
N PRO A 127 -14.18 13.40 12.99
CA PRO A 127 -13.01 12.59 12.68
C PRO A 127 -12.07 12.51 13.89
N LEU A 128 -11.10 11.61 13.85
CA LEU A 128 -9.99 11.63 14.80
C LEU A 128 -8.99 12.74 14.41
N LYS A 129 -9.31 13.98 14.77
CA LYS A 129 -8.35 15.09 14.66
C LYS A 129 -7.27 14.95 15.73
N VAL A 130 -6.01 14.91 15.30
CA VAL A 130 -4.84 14.76 16.16
C VAL A 130 -4.05 16.07 16.21
N SER A 131 -4.26 16.82 17.28
CA SER A 131 -3.67 18.16 17.47
C SER A 131 -2.52 18.16 18.49
N VAL A 132 -2.34 17.09 19.27
CA VAL A 132 -1.35 17.00 20.36
C VAL A 132 0.03 16.53 19.84
N PRO A 133 1.10 17.33 20.00
CA PRO A 133 2.46 16.93 19.58
C PRO A 133 2.98 15.71 20.32
N ASP A 134 3.81 14.90 19.65
CA ASP A 134 4.47 13.71 20.20
C ASP A 134 3.49 12.67 20.79
N LEU A 135 2.19 12.77 20.47
CA LEU A 135 1.18 11.82 20.93
C LEU A 135 1.41 10.46 20.27
N THR A 136 1.25 9.40 21.05
CA THR A 136 1.18 8.04 20.50
C THR A 136 -0.23 7.48 20.68
N ILE A 137 -0.84 6.96 19.62
CA ILE A 137 -2.06 6.16 19.70
C ILE A 137 -1.69 4.73 19.28
N ARG A 138 -2.01 3.75 20.11
CA ARG A 138 -1.78 2.33 19.77
C ARG A 138 -2.78 1.38 20.41
N ALA A 139 -3.02 0.23 19.78
CA ALA A 139 -3.83 -0.81 20.39
C ALA A 139 -3.22 -1.35 21.70
N ALA A 140 -4.07 -1.63 22.67
CA ALA A 140 -3.72 -2.27 23.93
C ALA A 140 -3.19 -3.69 23.74
N SER A 141 -3.76 -4.42 22.78
CA SER A 141 -3.36 -5.78 22.42
C SER A 141 -2.10 -5.84 21.55
N GLY A 142 -1.74 -4.73 20.88
CA GLY A 142 -0.70 -4.71 19.86
C GLY A 142 -1.09 -5.44 18.56
N ASP A 143 -2.38 -5.68 18.36
CA ASP A 143 -2.97 -6.40 17.22
C ASP A 143 -3.91 -5.48 16.44
N ALA A 144 -3.49 -5.08 15.23
CA ALA A 144 -4.26 -4.21 14.34
C ALA A 144 -5.63 -4.77 13.97
N ALA A 145 -5.82 -6.09 13.99
CA ALA A 145 -7.09 -6.69 13.63
C ALA A 145 -8.18 -6.45 14.69
N ARG A 146 -7.81 -6.02 15.91
CA ARG A 146 -8.72 -5.89 17.05
C ARG A 146 -9.13 -4.47 17.39
N VAL A 147 -8.44 -3.47 16.87
CA VAL A 147 -8.84 -2.05 17.01
C VAL A 147 -9.19 -1.53 15.63
N ILE A 148 -10.48 -1.38 15.38
CA ILE A 148 -11.02 -0.99 14.07
C ILE A 148 -11.58 0.42 14.16
N PHE A 149 -10.98 1.34 13.42
CA PHE A 149 -11.50 2.66 13.14
C PHE A 149 -12.40 2.56 11.91
N ASP A 150 -13.71 2.51 12.15
CA ASP A 150 -14.72 2.34 11.11
C ASP A 150 -15.13 3.70 10.55
N GLY A 151 -14.64 4.01 9.35
CA GLY A 151 -14.95 5.24 8.62
C GLY A 151 -16.30 5.18 7.89
N ARG A 152 -16.97 4.02 7.87
CA ARG A 152 -18.26 3.89 7.17
C ARG A 152 -19.32 4.68 7.92
N GLY A 153 -19.75 5.78 7.32
CA GLY A 153 -20.70 6.71 7.95
C GLY A 153 -20.04 7.73 8.87
N ALA A 154 -18.75 8.00 8.68
CA ALA A 154 -18.09 9.15 9.29
C ALA A 154 -18.79 10.47 8.91
N ALA A 155 -18.82 11.44 9.83
CA ALA A 155 -19.42 12.75 9.59
C ALA A 155 -18.60 13.62 8.64
N GLU A 156 -17.28 13.50 8.75
CA GLU A 156 -16.31 14.16 7.90
C GLU A 156 -15.68 13.16 6.93
N GLU A 157 -14.98 13.70 5.94
CA GLU A 157 -14.42 12.95 4.82
C GLU A 157 -13.27 12.02 5.28
N ASP A 158 -12.32 12.52 6.09
CA ASP A 158 -11.14 11.79 6.58
C ASP A 158 -11.39 11.06 7.93
N VAL A 159 -10.74 9.91 8.17
CA VAL A 159 -10.86 9.20 9.46
C VAL A 159 -9.86 9.71 10.50
N VAL A 160 -8.58 9.81 10.12
CA VAL A 160 -7.51 10.33 10.99
C VAL A 160 -6.87 11.54 10.33
N ASP A 161 -7.16 12.72 10.88
CA ASP A 161 -6.65 14.00 10.42
C ASP A 161 -5.52 14.47 11.36
N ILE A 162 -4.29 14.51 10.84
CA ILE A 162 -3.09 14.75 11.63
C ILE A 162 -2.66 16.20 11.47
N VAL A 163 -2.83 16.95 12.55
CA VAL A 163 -2.54 18.40 12.62
C VAL A 163 -1.50 18.67 13.70
N THR A 164 -0.40 17.91 13.64
CA THR A 164 0.66 17.99 14.64
C THR A 164 2.01 17.44 14.16
N THR A 165 3.01 17.38 15.05
CA THR A 165 4.35 16.83 14.81
C THR A 165 4.65 15.71 15.81
N GLY A 166 5.53 14.77 15.47
CA GLY A 166 5.98 13.69 16.34
C GLY A 166 4.94 12.62 16.62
N PHE A 167 3.77 12.69 15.96
CA PHE A 167 2.68 11.75 16.16
C PHE A 167 3.04 10.34 15.68
N SER A 168 2.71 9.35 16.51
CA SER A 168 2.83 7.94 16.17
C SER A 168 1.48 7.24 16.28
N LEU A 169 1.12 6.50 15.25
CA LEU A 169 -0.01 5.58 15.26
C LEU A 169 0.48 4.16 15.01
N ALA A 170 0.02 3.21 15.81
CA ALA A 170 0.30 1.81 15.54
C ALA A 170 -0.84 0.86 15.89
N ASP A 171 -0.81 -0.31 15.25
CA ASP A 171 -1.65 -1.45 15.62
C ASP A 171 -3.15 -1.16 15.51
N VAL A 172 -3.57 -0.44 14.46
CA VAL A 172 -4.99 -0.18 14.21
C VAL A 172 -5.36 -0.50 12.77
N THR A 173 -6.61 -0.88 12.54
CA THR A 173 -7.20 -0.98 11.20
C THR A 173 -8.09 0.22 10.94
N VAL A 174 -7.92 0.92 9.83
CA VAL A 174 -8.92 1.86 9.29
C VAL A 174 -9.71 1.16 8.19
N LEU A 175 -11.03 1.11 8.35
CA LEU A 175 -11.94 0.43 7.45
C LEU A 175 -12.89 1.42 6.77
N GLY A 176 -12.91 1.42 5.44
CA GLY A 176 -13.94 2.09 4.65
C GLY A 176 -14.03 3.61 4.87
N ALA A 177 -12.89 4.30 4.91
CA ALA A 177 -12.85 5.76 4.96
C ALA A 177 -13.58 6.37 3.76
N THR A 178 -14.39 7.41 3.99
CA THR A 178 -15.18 8.09 2.94
C THR A 178 -14.37 9.05 2.08
N ASP A 179 -13.16 9.42 2.52
CA ASP A 179 -12.10 10.07 1.76
C ASP A 179 -10.76 9.40 2.11
N ASN A 180 -9.95 9.98 3.01
CA ASN A 180 -8.66 9.42 3.39
C ASN A 180 -8.70 8.66 4.72
N ALA A 181 -8.00 7.54 4.81
CA ALA A 181 -7.82 6.83 6.08
C ALA A 181 -6.86 7.57 7.01
N PHE A 182 -5.74 8.06 6.47
CA PHE A 182 -4.79 8.91 7.16
C PHE A 182 -4.44 10.12 6.31
N LYS A 183 -4.50 11.32 6.91
CA LYS A 183 -4.14 12.55 6.23
C LYS A 183 -3.27 13.45 7.10
N ALA A 184 -2.22 14.00 6.50
CA ALA A 184 -1.51 15.17 7.01
C ALA A 184 -1.22 16.08 5.81
N ASP A 185 -1.91 17.21 5.69
CA ASP A 185 -1.87 18.07 4.50
C ASP A 185 -1.18 19.42 4.71
N GLY A 186 -0.72 19.67 5.94
CA GLY A 186 -0.04 20.91 6.30
C GLY A 186 -0.88 22.16 6.09
N GLU A 187 -2.22 22.08 6.20
CA GLU A 187 -3.07 23.27 6.12
C GLU A 187 -2.88 24.18 7.35
N GLU A 188 -2.88 23.60 8.55
CA GLU A 188 -2.85 24.37 9.80
C GLU A 188 -1.46 24.47 10.44
N VAL A 189 -0.64 23.40 10.36
CA VAL A 189 0.67 23.32 11.01
C VAL A 189 1.70 22.59 10.17
N ALA A 190 2.99 22.84 10.44
CA ALA A 190 4.05 22.01 9.90
C ALA A 190 4.10 20.68 10.67
N SER A 191 4.25 19.58 9.93
CA SER A 191 4.32 18.23 10.48
C SER A 191 5.65 17.59 10.16
N ASN A 192 6.28 17.01 11.18
CA ASN A 192 7.51 16.22 11.04
C ASN A 192 7.58 15.11 12.08
N GLY A 193 8.34 14.07 11.79
CA GLY A 193 8.53 12.91 12.64
C GLY A 193 7.25 12.09 12.80
N LEU A 194 6.38 12.08 11.79
CA LEU A 194 5.16 11.27 11.82
C LEU A 194 5.50 9.80 11.61
N ARG A 195 4.76 8.92 12.29
CA ARG A 195 4.93 7.47 12.15
C ARG A 195 3.59 6.75 12.06
N ILE A 196 3.38 6.00 10.98
CA ILE A 196 2.23 5.09 10.82
C ILE A 196 2.80 3.68 10.69
N HIS A 197 2.53 2.84 11.69
CA HIS A 197 3.29 1.61 11.90
C HIS A 197 2.45 0.38 12.27
N ARG A 198 2.64 -0.77 11.60
CA ARG A 198 1.87 -2.01 11.89
C ARG A 198 0.35 -1.78 11.84
N SER A 199 -0.11 -0.88 10.99
CA SER A 199 -1.52 -0.58 10.81
C SER A 199 -2.06 -1.18 9.52
N ARG A 200 -3.38 -1.31 9.43
CA ARG A 200 -4.07 -1.78 8.23
C ARG A 200 -5.01 -0.71 7.69
N VAL A 201 -5.09 -0.59 6.38
CA VAL A 201 -6.10 0.22 5.69
C VAL A 201 -6.84 -0.65 4.70
N VAL A 202 -8.16 -0.60 4.73
CA VAL A 202 -9.02 -1.34 3.81
C VAL A 202 -10.04 -0.39 3.18
N ASP A 203 -10.05 -0.32 1.85
CA ASP A 203 -11.08 0.33 1.05
C ASP A 203 -11.33 1.82 1.36
N ALA A 204 -10.25 2.60 1.54
CA ALA A 204 -10.37 4.07 1.56
C ALA A 204 -10.90 4.60 0.21
N ALA A 205 -11.81 5.57 0.26
CA ALA A 205 -12.50 6.11 -0.91
C ALA A 205 -11.59 6.89 -1.86
N ILE A 206 -10.60 7.60 -1.31
CA ILE A 206 -9.63 8.41 -2.06
C ILE A 206 -8.21 7.99 -1.69
N GLY A 207 -7.83 8.01 -0.42
CA GLY A 207 -6.43 7.78 -0.05
C GLY A 207 -6.25 6.90 1.17
N GLY A 208 -5.36 5.90 1.08
CA GLY A 208 -4.98 5.12 2.25
C GLY A 208 -4.15 5.97 3.24
N ILE A 209 -2.98 6.40 2.81
CA ILE A 209 -2.11 7.32 3.55
C ILE A 209 -1.72 8.47 2.65
N VAL A 210 -2.18 9.67 2.99
CA VAL A 210 -2.00 10.87 2.17
C VAL A 210 -1.24 11.93 2.96
N LEU A 211 -0.12 12.37 2.40
CA LEU A 211 0.77 13.36 2.99
C LEU A 211 1.01 14.44 1.95
N ALA A 212 0.63 15.68 2.26
CA ALA A 212 0.73 16.77 1.32
C ALA A 212 1.22 18.05 2.02
N GLN A 213 1.85 18.94 1.28
CA GLN A 213 2.07 20.32 1.71
C GLN A 213 1.05 21.22 1.02
N THR A 214 0.10 21.76 1.78
CA THR A 214 -0.81 22.83 1.33
C THR A 214 -0.24 24.20 1.66
N VAL A 215 0.05 24.46 2.94
CA VAL A 215 0.65 25.72 3.42
C VAL A 215 2.00 25.46 4.09
N PHE A 216 2.01 24.53 5.03
CA PHE A 216 3.16 24.16 5.83
C PHE A 216 3.74 22.81 5.40
N ALA A 217 5.04 22.64 5.60
CA ALA A 217 5.72 21.42 5.20
C ALA A 217 5.24 20.21 6.02
N VAL A 218 5.07 19.07 5.33
CA VAL A 218 4.82 17.75 5.90
C VAL A 218 5.99 16.84 5.51
N ASP A 219 7.04 16.89 6.32
CA ASP A 219 8.35 16.32 6.01
C ASP A 219 8.82 15.39 7.09
N GLY A 220 9.60 14.39 6.73
CA GLY A 220 10.29 13.56 7.70
C GLY A 220 9.32 12.66 8.46
N GLY A 221 9.48 11.36 8.26
CA GLY A 221 8.59 10.41 8.89
C GLY A 221 8.77 9.01 8.33
N GLU A 222 7.97 8.10 8.85
CA GLU A 222 8.04 6.69 8.51
C GLU A 222 6.62 6.11 8.31
N ILE A 223 6.40 5.53 7.15
CA ILE A 223 5.27 4.63 6.88
C ILE A 223 5.85 3.23 6.84
N SER A 224 5.63 2.44 7.91
CA SER A 224 6.26 1.13 8.02
C SER A 224 5.39 -0.03 8.45
N CYS A 225 5.63 -1.22 7.89
CA CYS A 225 4.97 -2.46 8.32
C CYS A 225 3.45 -2.43 8.21
N ASN A 226 2.90 -1.59 7.32
CA ASN A 226 1.47 -1.47 7.14
C ASN A 226 0.96 -2.43 6.07
N ARG A 227 -0.32 -2.78 6.14
CA ARG A 227 -1.04 -3.44 5.05
C ARG A 227 -2.09 -2.48 4.48
N VAL A 228 -2.00 -2.15 3.20
CA VAL A 228 -2.93 -1.24 2.52
C VAL A 228 -3.60 -1.97 1.39
N GLU A 229 -4.93 -2.09 1.44
CA GLU A 229 -5.71 -2.94 0.55
C GLU A 229 -6.82 -2.16 -0.12
N LEU A 230 -6.94 -2.34 -1.43
CA LEU A 230 -8.16 -2.07 -2.17
C LEU A 230 -8.75 -3.41 -2.58
N THR A 231 -9.94 -3.74 -2.08
CA THR A 231 -10.66 -4.99 -2.35
C THR A 231 -11.50 -4.88 -3.62
N ASP A 232 -12.12 -5.99 -4.05
CA ASP A 232 -13.11 -5.95 -5.13
C ASP A 232 -14.30 -5.07 -4.79
N ALA A 233 -14.72 -5.05 -3.51
CA ALA A 233 -15.79 -4.18 -3.06
C ALA A 233 -15.38 -2.70 -3.16
N GLY A 234 -14.16 -2.36 -2.74
CA GLY A 234 -13.60 -1.02 -2.89
C GLY A 234 -13.48 -0.56 -4.35
N ARG A 235 -13.01 -1.46 -5.24
CA ARG A 235 -12.92 -1.20 -6.69
C ARG A 235 -14.27 -1.04 -7.38
N ALA A 236 -15.32 -1.66 -6.84
CA ALA A 236 -16.67 -1.59 -7.40
C ALA A 236 -17.40 -0.27 -7.07
N LEU A 237 -16.85 0.56 -6.19
CA LEU A 237 -17.36 1.88 -5.90
C LEU A 237 -16.94 2.88 -6.99
N ASP A 238 -17.74 3.94 -7.13
CA ASP A 238 -17.40 5.07 -8.01
C ASP A 238 -16.07 5.73 -7.58
N GLY A 239 -15.39 6.39 -8.52
CA GLY A 239 -14.16 7.13 -8.25
C GLY A 239 -12.92 6.24 -8.06
N CYS A 240 -12.91 5.01 -8.58
CA CYS A 240 -11.75 4.11 -8.44
C CYS A 240 -10.43 4.74 -8.91
N ALA A 241 -10.45 5.56 -9.97
CA ALA A 241 -9.25 6.23 -10.51
C ALA A 241 -8.64 7.29 -9.56
N GLU A 242 -9.35 7.66 -8.50
CA GLU A 242 -8.88 8.60 -7.47
C GLU A 242 -8.27 7.88 -6.26
N ARG A 243 -8.29 6.53 -6.25
CA ARG A 243 -7.87 5.70 -5.11
C ARG A 243 -6.36 5.48 -5.07
N GLU A 244 -5.70 6.17 -4.14
CA GLU A 244 -4.27 6.09 -3.88
C GLU A 244 -4.00 5.22 -2.64
N ALA A 245 -2.98 4.35 -2.68
CA ALA A 245 -2.61 3.59 -1.47
C ALA A 245 -1.78 4.45 -0.52
N ILE A 246 -0.63 4.92 -1.00
CA ILE A 246 0.27 5.81 -0.29
C ILE A 246 0.64 6.95 -1.24
N SER A 247 0.31 8.19 -0.87
CA SER A 247 0.50 9.37 -1.70
C SER A 247 1.23 10.48 -0.93
N LEU A 248 2.35 10.94 -1.50
CA LEU A 248 3.20 11.98 -0.93
C LEU A 248 3.35 13.13 -1.94
N ARG A 249 2.87 14.32 -1.61
CA ARG A 249 2.85 15.50 -2.48
C ARG A 249 3.62 16.67 -1.88
N THR A 250 4.64 17.15 -2.57
CA THR A 250 5.48 18.28 -2.11
C THR A 250 6.13 18.04 -0.73
N THR A 251 6.49 16.79 -0.44
CA THR A 251 7.07 16.37 0.84
C THR A 251 8.58 16.10 0.73
N ALA A 252 9.29 16.01 1.86
CA ALA A 252 10.70 15.62 1.87
C ALA A 252 11.08 14.64 3.00
N GLY A 253 12.08 13.80 2.74
CA GLY A 253 12.76 13.01 3.79
C GLY A 253 11.94 11.87 4.40
N TRP A 254 10.96 11.33 3.65
CA TRP A 254 10.11 10.23 4.10
C TRP A 254 10.73 8.86 3.84
N THR A 255 10.51 7.92 4.76
CA THR A 255 10.80 6.49 4.57
C THR A 255 9.51 5.70 4.47
N VAL A 256 9.30 5.01 3.35
CA VAL A 256 8.17 4.09 3.12
C VAL A 256 8.74 2.68 3.04
N ARG A 257 8.54 1.88 4.09
CA ARG A 257 9.23 0.59 4.19
C ARG A 257 8.42 -0.58 4.71
N ASP A 258 8.78 -1.78 4.29
CA ASP A 258 8.24 -3.02 4.87
C ASP A 258 6.70 -3.11 4.80
N ASN A 259 6.05 -2.41 3.87
CA ASN A 259 4.60 -2.41 3.71
C ASN A 259 4.16 -3.48 2.70
N LEU A 260 2.96 -4.03 2.91
CA LEU A 260 2.25 -4.84 1.92
C LEU A 260 1.12 -4.00 1.31
N ILE A 261 1.13 -3.82 -0.01
CA ILE A 261 0.12 -3.03 -0.72
C ILE A 261 -0.52 -3.89 -1.80
N VAL A 262 -1.85 -3.98 -1.80
CA VAL A 262 -2.54 -4.94 -2.68
C VAL A 262 -3.78 -4.36 -3.37
N GLY A 263 -3.90 -4.64 -4.66
CA GLY A 263 -5.14 -4.47 -5.41
C GLY A 263 -5.38 -3.06 -5.98
N PHE A 264 -4.33 -2.25 -6.11
CA PHE A 264 -4.43 -0.88 -6.61
C PHE A 264 -4.48 -0.83 -8.15
N TYR A 265 -5.62 -1.27 -8.69
CA TYR A 265 -6.02 -1.17 -10.10
C TYR A 265 -7.53 -0.94 -10.19
N CYS A 266 -8.01 -0.53 -11.36
CA CYS A 266 -9.43 -0.30 -11.61
C CYS A 266 -9.88 -1.06 -12.85
N LEU A 267 -11.16 -1.44 -12.90
CA LEU A 267 -11.70 -2.28 -13.97
C LEU A 267 -11.71 -1.55 -15.32
N ASP A 268 -12.18 -0.29 -15.33
CA ASP A 268 -12.45 0.46 -16.57
C ASP A 268 -11.58 1.72 -16.73
N GLU A 269 -10.92 2.17 -15.66
CA GLU A 269 -10.17 3.43 -15.60
C GLU A 269 -8.71 3.19 -15.17
N PRO A 270 -7.78 4.11 -15.46
CA PRO A 270 -6.40 3.97 -14.97
C PRO A 270 -6.32 4.32 -13.48
N ALA A 271 -5.91 3.37 -12.65
CA ALA A 271 -5.63 3.64 -11.24
C ALA A 271 -4.31 4.44 -11.05
N PRO A 272 -4.15 5.18 -9.95
CA PRO A 272 -2.87 5.73 -9.54
C PRO A 272 -1.82 4.63 -9.28
N ALA A 273 -0.57 5.04 -9.04
CA ALA A 273 0.44 4.12 -8.54
C ALA A 273 0.14 3.71 -7.08
N ALA A 274 0.54 2.49 -6.69
CA ALA A 274 0.38 2.03 -5.30
C ALA A 274 1.18 2.90 -4.32
N ILE A 275 2.42 3.26 -4.67
CA ILE A 275 3.18 4.31 -3.98
C ILE A 275 3.42 5.45 -4.96
N LEU A 276 2.80 6.60 -4.71
CA LEU A 276 2.93 7.80 -5.54
C LEU A 276 3.62 8.92 -4.76
N VAL A 277 4.75 9.42 -5.27
CA VAL A 277 5.48 10.53 -4.65
C VAL A 277 5.73 11.60 -5.70
N THR A 278 5.11 12.77 -5.57
CA THR A 278 4.98 13.73 -6.67
C THR A 278 5.19 15.19 -6.22
N GLU A 279 5.02 16.13 -7.16
CA GLU A 279 4.96 17.57 -6.95
C GLU A 279 6.23 18.11 -6.27
N SER A 280 7.38 17.85 -6.89
CA SER A 280 8.69 18.28 -6.39
C SER A 280 9.02 17.73 -5.00
N SER A 281 8.56 16.53 -4.67
CA SER A 281 8.99 15.84 -3.44
C SER A 281 10.47 15.43 -3.51
N ALA A 282 11.13 15.26 -2.38
CA ALA A 282 12.56 14.95 -2.34
C ALA A 282 12.99 13.97 -1.24
N ASP A 283 14.13 13.32 -1.44
CA ASP A 283 14.82 12.52 -0.42
C ASP A 283 13.95 11.41 0.18
N THR A 284 12.99 10.89 -0.61
CA THR A 284 12.13 9.77 -0.21
C THR A 284 12.87 8.45 -0.40
N VAL A 285 12.81 7.58 0.60
CA VAL A 285 13.30 6.21 0.53
C VAL A 285 12.11 5.26 0.51
N VAL A 286 11.99 4.47 -0.56
CA VAL A 286 10.99 3.40 -0.70
C VAL A 286 11.73 2.08 -0.66
N GLU A 287 11.59 1.32 0.44
CA GLU A 287 12.38 0.10 0.64
C GLU A 287 11.63 -1.11 1.18
N ARG A 288 11.96 -2.32 0.72
CA ARG A 288 11.39 -3.58 1.28
C ARG A 288 9.87 -3.65 1.30
N ASN A 289 9.20 -2.95 0.38
CA ASN A 289 7.75 -3.07 0.24
C ASN A 289 7.44 -4.24 -0.71
N VAL A 290 6.33 -4.92 -0.44
CA VAL A 290 5.73 -5.92 -1.32
C VAL A 290 4.46 -5.32 -1.91
N ILE A 291 4.41 -5.20 -3.22
CA ILE A 291 3.29 -4.62 -3.95
C ILE A 291 2.73 -5.68 -4.90
N VAL A 292 1.43 -5.98 -4.76
CA VAL A 292 0.76 -7.05 -5.52
C VAL A 292 -0.46 -6.49 -6.22
N ASP A 293 -0.56 -6.79 -7.51
CA ASP A 293 -1.67 -6.36 -8.37
C ASP A 293 -1.94 -4.86 -8.28
N ALA A 294 -0.92 -4.07 -8.61
CA ALA A 294 -1.06 -2.64 -8.84
C ALA A 294 -0.84 -2.31 -10.32
N ARG A 295 -1.60 -1.35 -10.88
CA ARG A 295 -1.39 -0.89 -12.27
C ARG A 295 0.02 -0.36 -12.46
N VAL A 296 0.47 0.47 -11.52
CA VAL A 296 1.85 0.92 -11.37
C VAL A 296 2.26 0.64 -9.93
N GLY A 297 3.39 -0.03 -9.72
CA GLY A 297 3.86 -0.33 -8.37
C GLY A 297 4.33 0.92 -7.63
N ILE A 298 5.46 1.47 -8.07
CA ILE A 298 6.09 2.64 -7.43
C ILE A 298 6.26 3.73 -8.47
N GLN A 299 5.83 4.95 -8.17
CA GLN A 299 6.03 6.11 -9.02
C GLN A 299 6.66 7.27 -8.25
N LEU A 300 7.85 7.68 -8.70
CA LEU A 300 8.51 8.90 -8.24
C LEU A 300 8.43 9.96 -9.35
N GLY A 301 7.61 10.97 -9.08
CA GLY A 301 7.32 12.12 -9.92
C GLY A 301 6.11 11.93 -10.84
N THR A 302 5.59 13.04 -11.35
CA THR A 302 4.55 13.11 -12.38
C THR A 302 4.80 14.32 -13.28
N SER A 303 3.99 14.46 -14.33
CA SER A 303 3.98 15.64 -15.18
C SER A 303 3.40 16.89 -14.52
N ASP A 304 2.72 16.76 -13.38
CA ASP A 304 1.94 17.83 -12.78
C ASP A 304 2.85 18.90 -12.13
N ALA A 305 2.63 20.12 -12.61
CA ALA A 305 3.45 21.30 -12.37
C ALA A 305 2.90 22.24 -11.29
N SER A 306 1.78 21.87 -10.69
CA SER A 306 0.92 22.78 -9.91
C SER A 306 1.62 23.36 -8.70
N VAL A 307 2.53 22.61 -8.06
CA VAL A 307 3.26 23.03 -6.86
C VAL A 307 4.76 22.81 -7.03
N GLN A 308 5.52 23.90 -6.84
CA GLN A 308 6.97 23.93 -6.94
C GLN A 308 7.56 24.18 -5.56
N ARG A 309 8.16 23.15 -4.97
CA ARG A 309 9.00 23.30 -3.78
C ARG A 309 10.47 23.28 -4.17
N VAL A 310 11.19 24.33 -3.78
CA VAL A 310 12.63 24.42 -3.98
C VAL A 310 13.31 23.81 -2.77
N HIS A 311 14.11 22.77 -3.00
CA HIS A 311 14.91 22.14 -1.96
C HIS A 311 16.31 22.77 -1.88
N PRO A 312 16.83 23.04 -0.68
CA PRO A 312 18.20 23.50 -0.52
C PRO A 312 19.19 22.54 -1.19
N GLY A 313 20.12 23.08 -1.97
CA GLY A 313 21.12 22.26 -2.67
C GLY A 313 20.59 21.49 -3.87
N ASP A 314 19.49 21.94 -4.50
CA ASP A 314 18.96 21.37 -5.75
C ASP A 314 20.08 21.06 -6.77
N PRO A 315 20.47 19.78 -6.91
CA PRO A 315 21.61 19.37 -7.72
C PRO A 315 21.25 19.33 -9.21
N CYS A 316 19.97 19.51 -9.52
CA CYS A 316 19.38 19.29 -10.83
C CYS A 316 19.31 20.56 -11.67
N GLY A 317 19.94 21.64 -11.17
CA GLY A 317 20.03 22.95 -11.80
C GLY A 317 18.88 23.87 -11.40
N ALA A 318 19.23 25.05 -10.88
CA ALA A 318 18.26 26.12 -10.66
C ALA A 318 17.56 26.50 -11.97
N GLY A 319 16.23 26.60 -11.95
CA GLY A 319 15.45 27.12 -13.08
C GLY A 319 14.83 26.07 -14.01
N ILE A 320 14.82 24.78 -13.64
CA ILE A 320 13.89 23.84 -14.26
C ILE A 320 12.55 23.97 -13.54
N GLU A 321 11.69 24.79 -14.16
CA GLU A 321 10.28 24.91 -13.84
C GLU A 321 9.68 23.52 -14.00
N VAL A 322 9.24 22.84 -12.96
CA VAL A 322 8.67 21.48 -12.97
C VAL A 322 9.66 20.31 -12.95
N ARG A 323 9.77 19.75 -11.75
CA ARG A 323 10.43 18.49 -11.42
C ARG A 323 9.43 17.60 -10.68
N GLY A 324 9.44 16.31 -10.99
CA GLY A 324 8.56 15.34 -10.36
C GLY A 324 9.05 14.96 -8.97
N HIS A 325 10.29 14.44 -8.89
CA HIS A 325 10.93 13.99 -7.65
C HIS A 325 12.46 14.20 -7.68
N PHE A 326 13.07 14.38 -6.50
CA PHE A 326 14.52 14.58 -6.34
C PHE A 326 15.15 13.58 -5.37
N ARG A 327 16.32 13.03 -5.72
CA ARG A 327 17.19 12.24 -4.84
C ARG A 327 16.46 11.07 -4.14
N GLY A 328 15.46 10.50 -4.81
CA GLY A 328 14.76 9.33 -4.30
C GLY A 328 15.63 8.08 -4.31
N VAL A 329 15.35 7.16 -3.40
CA VAL A 329 15.94 5.83 -3.38
C VAL A 329 14.82 4.81 -3.38
N VAL A 330 14.80 3.93 -4.38
CA VAL A 330 13.89 2.78 -4.47
C VAL A 330 14.74 1.52 -4.38
N ARG A 331 14.61 0.74 -3.29
CA ARG A 331 15.47 -0.43 -3.08
C ARG A 331 14.81 -1.64 -2.41
N ASN A 332 15.25 -2.83 -2.76
CA ASN A 332 14.81 -4.08 -2.12
C ASN A 332 13.30 -4.28 -2.14
N ASN A 333 12.56 -3.72 -3.11
CA ASN A 333 11.11 -3.90 -3.19
C ASN A 333 10.77 -5.07 -4.11
N PHE A 334 9.66 -5.75 -3.79
CA PHE A 334 8.97 -6.66 -4.69
C PHE A 334 7.76 -5.96 -5.29
N VAL A 335 7.61 -6.04 -6.62
CA VAL A 335 6.41 -5.57 -7.32
C VAL A 335 5.94 -6.64 -8.28
N SER A 336 4.75 -7.20 -8.03
CA SER A 336 4.08 -8.12 -8.94
C SER A 336 2.80 -7.53 -9.50
N GLY A 337 2.63 -7.64 -10.82
CA GLY A 337 1.40 -7.31 -11.55
C GLY A 337 0.98 -8.43 -12.49
N LEU A 338 1.04 -9.67 -12.00
CA LEU A 338 0.73 -10.88 -12.77
C LEU A 338 -0.67 -11.44 -12.50
N GLY A 339 -1.39 -10.94 -11.49
CA GLY A 339 -2.68 -11.48 -11.10
C GLY A 339 -3.73 -11.39 -12.22
N ALA A 340 -4.53 -12.45 -12.33
CA ALA A 340 -5.53 -12.59 -13.38
C ALA A 340 -6.57 -11.45 -13.42
N ALA A 341 -6.92 -10.89 -12.25
CA ALA A 341 -7.90 -9.82 -12.16
C ALA A 341 -7.34 -8.48 -12.69
N LEU A 342 -6.09 -8.15 -12.36
CA LEU A 342 -5.38 -7.03 -12.98
C LEU A 342 -5.24 -7.23 -14.49
N ALA A 343 -4.81 -8.41 -14.93
CA ALA A 343 -4.66 -8.74 -16.36
C ALA A 343 -6.00 -8.65 -17.13
N GLY A 344 -7.12 -8.90 -16.45
CA GLY A 344 -8.48 -8.77 -16.99
C GLY A 344 -9.04 -7.35 -17.00
N SER A 345 -8.40 -6.39 -16.34
CA SER A 345 -8.82 -4.97 -16.34
C SER A 345 -8.52 -4.27 -17.66
N ALA A 346 -9.20 -3.16 -17.95
CA ALA A 346 -9.05 -2.40 -19.18
C ALA A 346 -7.62 -1.85 -19.38
N ASN A 347 -6.93 -1.53 -18.29
CA ASN A 347 -5.61 -0.90 -18.33
C ASN A 347 -4.46 -1.88 -18.03
N GLY A 348 -4.73 -2.98 -17.34
CA GLY A 348 -3.74 -4.02 -17.01
C GLY A 348 -2.57 -3.49 -16.19
N PHE A 349 -1.49 -4.26 -16.12
CA PHE A 349 -0.23 -3.78 -15.59
C PHE A 349 0.43 -2.77 -16.56
N GLU A 350 0.78 -1.58 -16.07
CA GLU A 350 1.57 -0.60 -16.82
C GLU A 350 3.06 -0.80 -16.57
N ALA A 351 3.51 -0.76 -15.32
CA ALA A 351 4.93 -0.78 -14.98
C ALA A 351 5.21 -1.16 -13.52
N GLY A 352 6.38 -1.75 -13.27
CA GLY A 352 6.86 -2.01 -11.90
C GLY A 352 7.22 -0.71 -11.18
N ILE A 353 8.19 0.03 -11.74
CA ILE A 353 8.69 1.30 -11.22
C ILE A 353 8.63 2.36 -12.32
N VAL A 354 8.08 3.54 -12.01
CA VAL A 354 8.03 4.70 -12.90
C VAL A 354 8.82 5.86 -12.28
N LEU A 355 9.74 6.41 -13.05
CA LEU A 355 10.51 7.59 -12.70
C LEU A 355 10.17 8.68 -13.71
N GLU A 356 9.39 9.67 -13.29
CA GLU A 356 8.91 10.72 -14.17
C GLU A 356 9.46 12.08 -13.76
N ARG A 357 10.23 12.70 -14.66
CA ARG A 357 10.94 13.96 -14.39
C ARG A 357 11.75 13.88 -13.09
N ALA A 358 12.31 12.69 -12.85
CA ALA A 358 13.02 12.32 -11.64
C ALA A 358 14.49 12.72 -11.75
N CYS A 359 15.04 13.28 -10.68
CA CYS A 359 16.42 13.73 -10.66
C CYS A 359 17.24 13.03 -9.59
N GLU A 360 18.44 12.58 -9.94
CA GLU A 360 19.38 11.88 -9.03
C GLU A 360 18.73 10.73 -8.27
N THR A 361 17.74 10.10 -8.89
CA THR A 361 17.02 8.97 -8.30
C THR A 361 17.79 7.69 -8.51
N ILE A 362 17.86 6.90 -7.45
CA ILE A 362 18.56 5.62 -7.41
C ILE A 362 17.52 4.51 -7.32
N VAL A 363 17.61 3.54 -8.23
CA VAL A 363 16.85 2.28 -8.18
C VAL A 363 17.85 1.16 -8.02
N VAL A 364 17.81 0.43 -6.92
CA VAL A 364 18.84 -0.56 -6.61
C VAL A 364 18.27 -1.81 -5.98
N HIS A 365 18.64 -3.00 -6.48
CA HIS A 365 18.22 -4.28 -5.90
C HIS A 365 16.69 -4.40 -5.78
N ASN A 366 15.91 -4.14 -6.84
CA ASN A 366 14.45 -4.39 -6.81
C ASN A 366 14.10 -5.57 -7.71
N SER A 367 13.05 -6.32 -7.35
CA SER A 367 12.49 -7.40 -8.15
C SER A 367 11.11 -7.00 -8.66
N THR A 368 10.90 -7.08 -9.97
CA THR A 368 9.64 -6.72 -10.64
C THR A 368 9.17 -7.85 -11.55
N ALA A 369 7.92 -8.28 -11.36
CA ALA A 369 7.29 -9.32 -12.14
C ALA A 369 5.99 -8.81 -12.75
N GLY A 370 5.95 -8.74 -14.08
CA GLY A 370 4.77 -8.41 -14.86
C GLY A 370 4.78 -9.13 -16.21
N PRO A 371 3.77 -8.92 -17.06
CA PRO A 371 3.78 -9.43 -18.43
C PRO A 371 5.08 -9.03 -19.15
N ALA A 372 5.68 -9.95 -19.90
CA ALA A 372 7.02 -9.74 -20.48
C ALA A 372 7.11 -8.56 -21.48
N ASP A 373 5.98 -8.11 -22.03
CA ASP A 373 5.89 -6.94 -22.90
C ASP A 373 5.64 -5.62 -22.14
N ARG A 374 5.47 -5.68 -20.82
CA ARG A 374 5.27 -4.53 -19.95
C ARG A 374 6.55 -4.17 -19.20
N PRO A 375 6.88 -2.87 -19.08
CA PRO A 375 8.14 -2.45 -18.50
C PRO A 375 8.29 -2.79 -17.02
N ALA A 376 9.45 -3.31 -16.65
CA ALA A 376 9.90 -3.40 -15.27
C ALA A 376 10.20 -2.01 -14.69
N ILE A 377 10.85 -1.16 -15.50
CA ILE A 377 11.16 0.24 -15.18
C ILE A 377 10.78 1.13 -16.35
N VAL A 378 10.12 2.26 -16.06
CA VAL A 378 9.92 3.37 -16.99
C VAL A 378 10.70 4.58 -16.50
N VAL A 379 11.51 5.19 -17.36
CA VAL A 379 12.00 6.56 -17.16
C VAL A 379 11.29 7.47 -18.15
N ARG A 380 10.61 8.49 -17.66
CA ARG A 380 9.75 9.39 -18.44
C ARG A 380 10.17 10.85 -18.30
N GLY A 381 10.07 11.60 -19.39
CA GLY A 381 10.34 13.04 -19.45
C GLY A 381 11.83 13.37 -19.65
N ALA A 382 12.10 14.25 -20.61
CA ALA A 382 13.45 14.73 -20.96
C ALA A 382 14.16 15.45 -19.80
N GLU A 383 13.40 15.88 -18.81
CA GLU A 383 13.87 16.46 -17.56
C GLU A 383 14.57 15.44 -16.67
N SER A 384 14.21 14.16 -16.74
CA SER A 384 14.83 13.14 -15.90
C SER A 384 16.35 13.15 -16.06
N THR A 385 17.12 13.17 -14.97
CA THR A 385 18.58 13.33 -15.04
C THR A 385 19.27 12.66 -13.85
N GLY A 386 20.47 12.14 -14.06
CA GLY A 386 21.25 11.50 -12.98
C GLY A 386 20.60 10.23 -12.41
N VAL A 387 19.66 9.61 -13.13
CA VAL A 387 19.04 8.35 -12.71
C VAL A 387 20.06 7.23 -12.78
N VAL A 388 20.16 6.45 -11.70
CA VAL A 388 21.00 5.25 -11.59
C VAL A 388 20.11 4.05 -11.35
N VAL A 389 20.35 2.98 -12.10
CA VAL A 389 19.76 1.66 -11.87
C VAL A 389 20.88 0.66 -11.59
N HIS A 390 20.77 -0.12 -10.52
CA HIS A 390 21.79 -1.07 -10.11
C HIS A 390 21.17 -2.40 -9.67
N ASN A 391 21.63 -3.53 -10.22
CA ASN A 391 21.15 -4.88 -9.85
C ASN A 391 19.62 -5.03 -9.79
N HIS A 392 18.90 -4.36 -10.68
CA HIS A 392 17.45 -4.53 -10.81
C HIS A 392 17.15 -5.85 -11.53
N LEU A 393 16.17 -6.61 -11.05
CA LEU A 393 15.68 -7.82 -11.69
C LEU A 393 14.24 -7.62 -12.17
N GLY A 394 14.02 -7.74 -13.48
CA GLY A 394 12.71 -7.55 -14.10
C GLY A 394 12.37 -8.65 -15.11
N THR A 395 11.11 -9.08 -15.12
CA THR A 395 10.60 -9.98 -16.18
C THR A 395 10.32 -9.25 -17.49
N GLY A 396 10.22 -7.93 -17.44
CA GLY A 396 9.94 -7.06 -18.59
C GLY A 396 11.04 -6.01 -18.83
N PRO A 397 10.98 -5.30 -19.97
CA PRO A 397 12.03 -4.39 -20.40
C PRO A 397 12.16 -3.15 -19.52
N ARG A 398 13.27 -2.43 -19.65
CA ARG A 398 13.31 -1.00 -19.35
C ARG A 398 12.76 -0.20 -20.53
N ALA A 399 11.87 0.75 -20.26
CA ALA A 399 11.36 1.70 -21.23
C ALA A 399 11.84 3.14 -20.96
N LEU A 400 12.14 3.87 -22.03
CA LEU A 400 12.40 5.31 -22.01
C LEU A 400 11.27 6.00 -22.78
N GLN A 401 10.62 6.97 -22.14
CA GLN A 401 9.44 7.67 -22.68
C GLN A 401 9.65 9.19 -22.66
N ASP A 402 8.94 9.90 -23.54
CA ASP A 402 8.88 11.37 -23.56
C ASP A 402 10.23 12.08 -23.56
N GLY A 403 11.20 11.51 -24.30
CA GLY A 403 12.53 12.08 -24.46
C GLY A 403 13.47 11.86 -23.28
N ALA A 404 13.11 11.01 -22.31
CA ALA A 404 13.96 10.68 -21.18
C ALA A 404 15.35 10.19 -21.62
N PRO A 405 16.43 10.67 -20.99
CA PRO A 405 17.76 10.11 -21.22
C PRO A 405 17.86 8.69 -20.65
N ALA A 406 18.79 7.91 -21.19
CA ALA A 406 19.09 6.60 -20.64
C ALA A 406 19.71 6.73 -19.24
N PRO A 407 19.24 5.96 -18.24
CA PRO A 407 19.87 5.93 -16.93
C PRO A 407 21.26 5.29 -17.02
N LEU A 408 22.11 5.56 -16.02
CA LEU A 408 23.28 4.72 -15.78
C LEU A 408 22.77 3.39 -15.22
N ASP A 409 22.93 2.31 -15.97
CA ASP A 409 22.48 0.98 -15.59
C ASP A 409 23.67 0.04 -15.41
N VAL A 410 23.77 -0.57 -14.24
CA VAL A 410 24.87 -1.45 -13.83
C VAL A 410 24.27 -2.74 -13.26
N GLY A 411 24.52 -3.88 -13.90
CA GLY A 411 24.02 -5.17 -13.43
C GLY A 411 22.50 -5.38 -13.53
N GLY A 412 21.75 -4.46 -14.14
CA GLY A 412 20.31 -4.63 -14.35
C GLY A 412 19.98 -5.74 -15.35
N ARG A 413 18.98 -6.55 -15.04
CA ARG A 413 18.45 -7.63 -15.87
C ARG A 413 16.95 -7.46 -16.11
N TYR A 414 16.53 -7.58 -17.36
CA TYR A 414 15.18 -7.22 -17.85
C TYR A 414 14.52 -8.30 -18.69
N ASP A 415 14.94 -9.54 -18.48
CA ASP A 415 14.48 -10.75 -19.17
C ASP A 415 14.35 -11.94 -18.21
N ALA A 416 14.14 -11.66 -16.92
CA ALA A 416 13.98 -12.69 -15.91
C ALA A 416 12.75 -13.56 -16.22
N SER A 417 12.87 -14.86 -15.93
CA SER A 417 11.73 -15.77 -16.01
C SER A 417 10.90 -15.65 -14.72
N THR A 418 9.57 -15.75 -14.82
CA THR A 418 8.74 -15.90 -13.61
C THR A 418 9.06 -17.18 -12.84
N SER A 419 9.66 -18.18 -13.51
CA SER A 419 10.17 -19.40 -12.87
C SER A 419 11.44 -19.20 -12.04
N SER A 420 12.02 -18.00 -12.01
CA SER A 420 13.11 -17.67 -11.09
C SER A 420 12.59 -17.43 -9.66
N PHE A 421 11.27 -17.26 -9.49
CA PHE A 421 10.65 -16.86 -8.23
C PHE A 421 9.83 -17.98 -7.61
N VAL A 422 9.65 -17.93 -6.28
CA VAL A 422 8.82 -18.88 -5.53
C VAL A 422 7.36 -18.84 -5.99
N ASP A 423 6.72 -17.67 -5.99
CA ASP A 423 5.37 -17.46 -6.50
C ASP A 423 5.19 -16.02 -7.01
N ALA A 424 5.58 -15.81 -8.27
CA ALA A 424 5.52 -14.50 -8.89
C ALA A 424 4.10 -13.92 -8.96
N GLU A 425 3.06 -14.74 -9.10
CA GLU A 425 1.67 -14.27 -9.20
C GLU A 425 1.16 -13.77 -7.84
N ALA A 426 1.54 -14.44 -6.75
CA ALA A 426 1.19 -14.03 -5.39
C ALA A 426 2.06 -12.88 -4.84
N GLY A 427 3.09 -12.44 -5.58
CA GLY A 427 4.02 -11.40 -5.13
C GLY A 427 5.22 -11.90 -4.32
N ASP A 428 5.37 -13.22 -4.21
CA ASP A 428 6.54 -13.86 -3.60
C ASP A 428 7.67 -13.96 -4.64
N LEU A 429 8.48 -12.91 -4.71
CA LEU A 429 9.61 -12.80 -5.64
C LEU A 429 10.94 -13.24 -5.03
N HIS A 430 10.91 -14.06 -3.96
CA HIS A 430 12.13 -14.72 -3.49
C HIS A 430 12.66 -15.63 -4.59
N LEU A 431 13.98 -15.66 -4.74
CA LEU A 431 14.67 -16.43 -5.75
C LEU A 431 14.57 -17.92 -5.43
N LEU A 432 14.49 -18.72 -6.49
CA LEU A 432 14.68 -20.16 -6.39
C LEU A 432 16.16 -20.50 -6.63
N PRO A 433 16.75 -21.44 -5.87
CA PRO A 433 18.12 -21.88 -6.13
C PRO A 433 18.32 -22.38 -7.56
N GLY A 434 19.44 -22.00 -8.16
CA GLY A 434 19.78 -22.24 -9.56
C GLY A 434 19.12 -21.26 -10.53
N SER A 435 18.45 -20.21 -10.04
CA SER A 435 18.00 -19.13 -10.91
C SER A 435 19.19 -18.44 -11.56
N GLY A 436 19.00 -17.81 -12.72
CA GLY A 436 20.08 -17.04 -13.33
C GLY A 436 20.38 -15.71 -12.62
N ALA A 437 19.67 -15.40 -11.53
CA ALA A 437 19.88 -14.21 -10.72
C ALA A 437 20.82 -14.48 -9.52
N GLU A 438 20.99 -15.75 -9.14
CA GLU A 438 21.94 -16.21 -8.13
C GLU A 438 23.38 -15.81 -8.51
N ASP A 439 24.08 -15.14 -7.60
CA ASP A 439 25.44 -14.61 -7.69
C ASP A 439 25.70 -13.76 -8.96
N ALA A 440 24.64 -13.20 -9.55
CA ALA A 440 24.70 -12.54 -10.86
C ALA A 440 24.76 -11.00 -10.77
N GLY A 441 24.64 -10.44 -9.57
CA GLY A 441 24.68 -9.01 -9.33
C GLY A 441 26.08 -8.43 -9.53
N ASP A 442 26.14 -7.15 -9.87
CA ASP A 442 27.40 -6.41 -9.85
C ASP A 442 27.80 -6.16 -8.38
N PRO A 443 28.99 -6.59 -7.92
CA PRO A 443 29.46 -6.41 -6.55
C PRO A 443 30.06 -5.02 -6.31
N GLY A 444 30.05 -4.14 -7.32
CA GLY A 444 30.57 -2.79 -7.27
C GLY A 444 29.80 -1.91 -6.29
N PRO A 445 30.38 -0.74 -5.92
CA PRO A 445 29.71 0.19 -5.03
C PRO A 445 28.46 0.77 -5.70
N ALA A 446 27.29 0.43 -5.15
CA ALA A 446 26.01 0.96 -5.57
C ALA A 446 25.57 2.09 -4.62
N PRO A 447 25.40 3.34 -5.10
CA PRO A 447 24.77 4.40 -4.31
C PRO A 447 23.42 3.92 -3.77
N GLY A 448 23.08 4.25 -2.53
CA GLY A 448 21.80 3.89 -1.93
C GLY A 448 21.61 2.39 -1.64
N ALA A 449 22.55 1.50 -1.95
CA ALA A 449 22.44 0.09 -1.59
C ALA A 449 22.49 -0.12 -0.07
N ARG A 450 21.86 -1.22 0.37
CA ARG A 450 21.98 -1.77 1.72
C ARG A 450 22.86 -3.02 1.68
N ALA A 451 23.36 -3.39 2.85
CA ALA A 451 24.04 -4.68 3.01
C ALA A 451 23.03 -5.83 3.18
N ASP A 452 21.81 -5.49 3.60
CA ASP A 452 20.68 -6.38 3.81
C ASP A 452 19.66 -6.31 2.66
N ASP A 453 18.99 -7.41 2.36
CA ASP A 453 18.02 -7.62 1.27
C ASP A 453 16.57 -7.29 1.71
N ILE A 454 15.55 -7.95 1.13
CA ILE A 454 14.14 -7.75 1.49
C ILE A 454 13.75 -8.38 2.85
N ASP A 455 14.38 -9.49 3.23
CA ASP A 455 14.13 -10.22 4.48
C ASP A 455 15.12 -9.85 5.59
N GLY A 456 16.18 -9.12 5.23
CA GLY A 456 17.25 -8.72 6.13
C GLY A 456 18.45 -9.66 6.12
N ALA A 457 18.52 -10.59 5.16
CA ALA A 457 19.69 -11.39 4.89
C ALA A 457 20.78 -10.51 4.28
N ALA A 458 22.03 -10.78 4.65
CA ALA A 458 23.17 -10.01 4.17
C ALA A 458 23.93 -10.79 3.10
N VAL A 459 24.52 -10.07 2.13
CA VAL A 459 25.45 -10.66 1.16
C VAL A 459 26.68 -11.23 1.91
N VAL A 460 26.90 -12.54 1.88
CA VAL A 460 27.91 -13.20 2.73
C VAL A 460 29.22 -13.50 1.98
N ASP A 461 29.15 -13.87 0.71
CA ASP A 461 30.29 -14.28 -0.12
C ASP A 461 30.89 -13.13 -0.96
N GLY A 462 30.18 -12.01 -1.05
CA GLY A 462 30.60 -10.83 -1.81
C GLY A 462 30.19 -10.88 -3.28
N GLU A 463 29.34 -11.82 -3.67
CA GLU A 463 28.71 -11.92 -4.99
C GLU A 463 27.20 -11.72 -4.79
N PRO A 464 26.70 -10.46 -4.82
CA PRO A 464 25.29 -10.23 -4.52
C PRO A 464 24.39 -10.83 -5.60
N ASP A 465 23.19 -11.24 -5.20
CA ASP A 465 22.15 -11.64 -6.13
C ASP A 465 21.59 -10.45 -6.91
N GLN A 466 21.02 -10.72 -8.09
CA GLN A 466 20.23 -9.72 -8.81
C GLN A 466 18.82 -9.64 -8.25
N GLY A 467 18.34 -8.42 -8.03
CA GLY A 467 17.02 -8.18 -7.47
C GLY A 467 17.08 -7.89 -5.98
N ALA A 468 15.96 -8.09 -5.32
CA ALA A 468 15.71 -7.69 -3.93
C ALA A 468 15.95 -8.77 -2.87
N ASP A 469 16.30 -9.99 -3.27
CA ASP A 469 16.43 -11.17 -2.42
C ASP A 469 17.81 -11.80 -2.57
N GLU A 470 18.39 -12.27 -1.47
CA GLU A 470 19.68 -12.96 -1.41
C GLU A 470 19.50 -14.41 -0.89
N LEU A 471 20.07 -15.39 -1.61
CA LEU A 471 19.90 -16.83 -1.35
C LEU A 471 20.73 -17.45 -0.21
#